data_AF-A0A8T4JE69-F1
#
_entry.id   AF-A0A8T4JE69-F1
#
_cell.length_a   1.000
_cell.length_b   1.000
_cell.length_c   1.000
_cell.angle_alpha   90.00
_cell.angle_beta   90.00
_cell.angle_gamma   90.00
#
_symmetry.space_group_name_H-M   'P 1'
#
loop_
_entity.id
_entity.type
_entity.pdbx_description
1 polymer ?
#
loop_
_entity_poly.entity_id
_entity_poly.type
_entity_poly.pdbx_seq_one_letter_code
_entity_poly.pdbx_strand_id
1 'polypeptide(L)'
;SRVLNIPTYEIDTEIYWDPSDKYYEKIRNDKERDKLLKALIKKKKWILEGGYTASWANASLEKAELIILVWPPLWKRWYNITKRTLLKQTSKKQNLSGFFALLGWTKKWDKKRHKFDPYKKKIVEFKSADKAIAWVKEKYS
;
A
#
# COMPACT_ATOMS: atom_id res chain seq x y z
N SER A 1 9.89 4.83 -8.77
CA SER A 1 9.57 5.43 -10.07
C SER A 1 10.78 6.15 -10.67
N ARG A 2 11.22 7.29 -10.12
CA ARG A 2 12.23 8.20 -10.71
C ARG A 2 13.61 7.56 -10.92
N VAL A 3 14.10 6.81 -9.93
CA VAL A 3 15.42 6.13 -10.00
C VAL A 3 15.47 5.12 -11.15
N LEU A 4 14.38 4.38 -11.37
CA LEU A 4 14.35 3.27 -12.34
C LEU A 4 13.71 3.64 -13.68
N ASN A 5 13.14 4.85 -13.79
CA ASN A 5 12.31 5.28 -14.90
C ASN A 5 11.20 4.26 -15.29
N ILE A 6 10.50 3.71 -14.29
CA ILE A 6 9.41 2.75 -14.47
C ILE A 6 8.06 3.43 -14.17
N PRO A 7 7.02 3.27 -15.04
CA PRO A 7 5.67 3.76 -14.78
C PRO A 7 5.13 3.26 -13.45
N THR A 8 4.54 4.16 -12.66
CA THR A 8 3.99 3.83 -11.34
C THR A 8 2.50 4.08 -11.30
N TYR A 9 1.80 3.18 -10.64
CA TYR A 9 0.36 3.15 -10.52
C TYR A 9 0.01 2.93 -9.05
N GLU A 10 -0.98 3.66 -8.54
CA GLU A 10 -1.47 3.49 -7.17
C GLU A 10 -2.74 2.64 -7.20
N ILE A 11 -2.75 1.55 -6.43
CA ILE A 11 -3.82 0.55 -6.49
C ILE A 11 -5.20 1.14 -6.13
N ASP A 12 -5.22 2.13 -5.23
CA ASP A 12 -6.46 2.73 -4.75
C ASP A 12 -7.08 3.60 -5.84
N THR A 13 -6.32 4.51 -6.44
CA THR A 13 -6.81 5.48 -7.43
C THR A 13 -6.96 4.89 -8.83
N GLU A 14 -6.05 4.01 -9.25
CA GLU A 14 -6.04 3.46 -10.61
C GLU A 14 -6.95 2.23 -10.76
N ILE A 15 -7.28 1.53 -9.66
CA ILE A 15 -7.94 0.22 -9.72
C ILE A 15 -9.15 0.12 -8.80
N TYR A 16 -9.03 0.51 -7.53
CA TYR A 16 -10.07 0.23 -6.53
C TYR A 16 -11.23 1.24 -6.55
N TRP A 17 -10.93 2.54 -6.51
CA TRP A 17 -11.94 3.60 -6.43
C TRP A 17 -12.48 4.01 -7.79
N ASP A 18 -13.76 4.38 -7.84
CA ASP A 18 -14.38 4.95 -9.02
C ASP A 18 -13.81 6.38 -9.27
N PRO A 19 -13.22 6.64 -10.44
CA PRO A 19 -12.58 7.93 -10.74
C PRO A 19 -13.59 9.06 -10.93
N SER A 20 -14.87 8.74 -11.16
CA SER A 20 -15.95 9.74 -11.19
C SER A 20 -16.33 10.24 -9.79
N ASP A 21 -15.89 9.54 -8.75
CA ASP A 21 -16.16 9.88 -7.36
C ASP A 21 -14.98 10.59 -6.71
N LYS A 22 -15.14 11.90 -6.52
CA LYS A 22 -14.14 12.76 -5.89
C LYS A 22 -13.97 12.50 -4.39
N TYR A 23 -14.91 11.80 -3.76
CA TYR A 23 -14.94 11.62 -2.30
C TYR A 23 -14.57 10.22 -1.85
N TYR A 24 -14.24 9.30 -2.77
CA TYR A 24 -13.87 7.92 -2.44
C TYR A 24 -14.95 7.20 -1.62
N GLU A 25 -16.20 7.33 -2.05
CA GLU A 25 -17.36 6.66 -1.46
C GLU A 25 -17.82 5.47 -2.33
N LYS A 26 -17.48 5.48 -3.62
CA LYS A 26 -17.86 4.47 -4.62
C LYS A 26 -16.68 3.63 -5.04
N ILE A 27 -16.80 2.33 -4.79
CA ILE A 27 -15.83 1.33 -5.23
C ILE A 27 -16.19 0.93 -6.66
N ARG A 28 -15.17 0.79 -7.51
CA ARG A 28 -15.32 0.29 -8.87
C ARG A 28 -15.91 -1.12 -8.86
N ASN A 29 -16.75 -1.45 -9.84
CA ASN A 29 -17.29 -2.80 -9.96
C ASN A 29 -16.17 -3.84 -10.13
N ASP A 30 -16.38 -5.04 -9.58
CA ASP A 30 -15.36 -6.10 -9.53
C ASP A 30 -14.82 -6.50 -10.92
N LYS A 31 -15.69 -6.58 -11.93
CA LYS A 31 -15.30 -6.98 -13.29
C LYS A 31 -14.34 -5.97 -13.93
N GLU A 32 -14.64 -4.69 -13.78
CA GLU A 32 -13.82 -3.60 -14.29
C GLU A 32 -12.52 -3.48 -13.51
N ARG A 33 -12.56 -3.55 -12.18
CA ARG A 33 -11.38 -3.59 -11.31
C ARG A 33 -10.41 -4.69 -11.75
N ASP A 34 -10.92 -5.91 -11.89
CA ASP A 34 -10.10 -7.07 -12.26
C ASP A 34 -9.57 -6.96 -13.70
N LYS A 35 -10.34 -6.34 -14.62
CA LYS A 35 -9.88 -6.04 -15.98
C LYS A 35 -8.73 -5.04 -15.97
N LEU A 36 -8.81 -3.97 -15.18
CA LEU A 36 -7.76 -2.96 -15.05
C LEU A 36 -6.49 -3.57 -14.47
N LEU A 37 -6.60 -4.35 -13.39
CA LEU A 37 -5.46 -5.04 -12.81
C LEU A 37 -4.80 -5.99 -13.83
N LYS A 38 -5.59 -6.80 -14.54
CA LYS A 38 -5.08 -7.71 -15.58
C LYS A 38 -4.40 -6.96 -16.72
N ALA A 39 -4.92 -5.80 -17.13
CA ALA A 39 -4.30 -4.97 -18.16
C ALA A 39 -2.97 -4.38 -17.69
N LEU A 40 -2.91 -3.90 -16.45
CA LEU A 40 -1.70 -3.32 -15.85
C LEU A 40 -0.57 -4.33 -15.74
N ILE A 41 -0.84 -5.51 -15.18
CA ILE A 41 0.22 -6.52 -14.94
C ILE A 41 0.74 -7.18 -16.24
N LYS A 42 0.09 -6.95 -17.38
CA LYS A 42 0.55 -7.35 -18.71
C LYS A 42 1.55 -6.38 -19.34
N LYS A 43 1.71 -5.18 -18.78
CA LYS A 43 2.70 -4.19 -19.27
C LYS A 43 4.11 -4.73 -19.08
N LYS A 44 5.03 -4.36 -19.98
CA LYS A 44 6.46 -4.77 -19.90
C LYS A 44 7.16 -4.25 -18.65
N LYS A 45 6.79 -3.05 -18.18
CA LYS A 45 7.38 -2.40 -16.99
C LYS A 45 6.27 -1.71 -16.22
N TRP A 46 6.21 -1.96 -14.91
CA TRP A 46 5.24 -1.32 -14.01
C TRP A 46 5.73 -1.37 -12.57
N ILE A 47 5.36 -0.36 -11.79
CA ILE A 47 5.34 -0.37 -10.33
C ILE A 47 3.88 -0.18 -9.95
N LEU A 48 3.34 -1.11 -9.16
CA LEU A 48 2.07 -0.92 -8.49
C LEU A 48 2.39 -0.65 -7.03
N GLU A 49 1.79 0.38 -6.44
CA GLU A 49 1.93 0.69 -5.01
C GLU A 49 0.58 0.66 -4.29
N GLY A 50 0.61 0.42 -2.97
CA GLY A 50 -0.55 0.47 -2.10
C GLY A 50 -0.76 -0.76 -1.20
N GLY A 51 -2.01 -1.00 -0.81
CA GLY A 51 -2.37 -2.06 0.14
C GLY A 51 -2.76 -3.39 -0.51
N TYR A 52 -1.93 -4.42 -0.38
CA TYR A 52 -2.14 -5.72 -1.04
C TYR A 52 -2.88 -6.78 -0.23
N THR A 53 -3.65 -6.40 0.80
CA THR A 53 -4.28 -7.41 1.67
C THR A 53 -5.52 -8.06 1.08
N ALA A 54 -6.18 -7.44 0.10
CA ALA A 54 -7.34 -8.01 -0.58
C ALA A 54 -6.95 -9.07 -1.63
N SER A 55 -7.68 -10.19 -1.68
CA SER A 55 -7.34 -11.35 -2.53
C SER A 55 -7.31 -11.04 -4.02
N TRP A 56 -8.14 -10.11 -4.49
CA TRP A 56 -8.17 -9.68 -5.89
C TRP A 56 -6.82 -9.10 -6.36
N ALA A 57 -6.01 -8.56 -5.46
CA ALA A 57 -4.69 -8.02 -5.78
C ALA A 57 -3.60 -9.10 -5.95
N ASN A 58 -3.88 -10.38 -5.63
CA ASN A 58 -2.89 -11.46 -5.64
C ASN A 58 -2.22 -11.64 -7.01
N ALA A 59 -2.96 -11.45 -8.11
CA ALA A 59 -2.41 -11.56 -9.46
C ALA A 59 -1.23 -10.61 -9.70
N SER A 60 -1.23 -9.42 -9.09
CA SER A 60 -0.08 -8.50 -9.16
C SER A 60 1.12 -9.02 -8.35
N LEU A 61 0.87 -9.57 -7.15
CA LEU A 61 1.94 -10.17 -6.36
C LEU A 61 2.55 -11.33 -7.12
N GLU A 62 1.74 -12.22 -7.71
CA GLU A 62 2.18 -13.36 -8.52
C GLU A 62 3.05 -12.96 -9.70
N LYS A 63 2.64 -11.93 -10.46
CA LYS A 63 3.36 -11.46 -11.65
C LYS A 63 4.56 -10.56 -11.33
N ALA A 64 4.65 -10.00 -10.13
CA ALA A 64 5.80 -9.18 -9.75
C ALA A 64 7.10 -9.99 -9.72
N GLU A 65 8.14 -9.46 -10.34
CA GLU A 65 9.51 -9.99 -10.28
C GLU A 65 10.18 -9.62 -8.94
N LEU A 66 9.83 -8.47 -8.39
CA LEU A 66 10.33 -7.94 -7.13
C LEU A 66 9.18 -7.33 -6.34
N ILE A 67 9.10 -7.64 -5.04
CA ILE A 67 8.17 -7.03 -4.09
C ILE A 67 9.00 -6.31 -3.03
N ILE A 68 8.87 -4.99 -2.99
CA ILE A 68 9.44 -4.19 -1.91
C ILE A 68 8.40 -4.08 -0.79
N LEU A 69 8.59 -4.85 0.27
CA LEU A 69 7.67 -4.87 1.40
C LEU A 69 8.12 -3.88 2.48
N VAL A 70 7.44 -2.75 2.61
CA VAL A 70 7.70 -1.80 3.69
C VAL A 70 6.76 -2.11 4.86
N TRP A 71 7.30 -2.74 5.91
CA TRP A 71 6.52 -3.18 7.07
C TRP A 71 7.13 -2.66 8.38
N PRO A 72 6.83 -1.39 8.76
CA PRO A 72 7.32 -0.84 10.01
C PRO A 72 6.74 -1.59 11.23
N PRO A 73 7.51 -1.73 12.32
CA PRO A 73 6.99 -2.33 13.55
C PRO A 73 5.76 -1.57 14.07
N LEU A 74 4.85 -2.28 14.75
CA LEU A 74 3.55 -1.74 15.17
C LEU A 74 3.67 -0.44 15.98
N TRP A 75 4.62 -0.37 16.92
CA TRP A 75 4.83 0.82 17.74
C TRP A 75 5.19 2.07 16.91
N LYS A 76 5.94 1.93 15.81
CA LYS A 76 6.25 3.07 14.91
C LYS A 76 5.00 3.55 14.19
N ARG A 77 4.14 2.61 13.75
CA ARG A 77 2.86 2.95 13.12
C ARG A 77 1.95 3.68 14.10
N TRP A 78 1.84 3.19 15.33
CA TRP A 78 1.10 3.86 16.40
C TRP A 78 1.64 5.25 16.70
N TYR A 79 2.95 5.39 16.87
CA TYR A 79 3.61 6.68 17.07
C TYR A 79 3.28 7.67 15.93
N ASN A 80 3.37 7.23 14.66
CA ASN A 80 3.06 8.09 13.52
C ASN A 80 1.59 8.51 13.47
N ILE A 81 0.66 7.61 13.81
CA ILE A 81 -0.77 7.93 13.90
C ILE A 81 -1.00 8.95 15.01
N THR A 82 -0.51 8.69 16.23
CA THR A 82 -0.62 9.59 17.37
C THR A 82 -0.01 10.95 17.07
N LYS A 83 1.19 11.00 16.50
CA LYS A 83 1.85 12.25 16.11
C LYS A 83 0.99 13.04 15.11
N ARG A 84 0.43 12.39 14.08
CA ARG A 84 -0.45 13.04 13.10
C ARG A 84 -1.74 13.57 13.73
N THR A 85 -2.36 12.78 14.62
CA THR A 85 -3.58 13.15 15.35
C THR A 85 -3.34 14.40 16.20
N LEU A 86 -2.23 14.43 16.96
CA LEU A 86 -1.85 15.58 17.79
C LEU A 86 -1.49 16.82 16.98
N LEU A 87 -0.72 16.68 15.90
CA LEU A 87 -0.32 17.80 15.03
C LEU A 87 -1.49 18.39 14.22
N LYS A 88 -2.53 17.60 13.93
CA LYS A 88 -3.76 18.05 13.24
C LYS A 88 -4.82 18.61 14.19
N GLN A 89 -4.50 18.94 15.44
CA GLN A 89 -5.44 19.62 16.34
C GLN A 89 -5.67 21.07 15.90
N THR A 90 -6.41 21.25 14.81
CA THR A 90 -7.14 22.48 14.48
C THR A 90 -8.62 22.19 14.70
N SER A 91 -9.17 22.77 15.78
CA SER A 91 -10.58 23.14 16.03
C SER A 91 -11.74 22.12 15.99
N LYS A 92 -11.56 20.84 15.67
CA LYS A 92 -12.62 19.83 15.91
C LYS A 92 -12.14 18.76 16.87
N LYS A 93 -12.94 18.53 17.91
CA LYS A 93 -12.89 17.40 18.85
C LYS A 93 -12.69 16.12 18.03
N GLN A 94 -11.43 15.75 17.76
CA GLN A 94 -11.14 14.58 16.94
C GLN A 94 -11.79 13.40 17.66
N ASN A 95 -12.59 12.64 16.93
CA ASN A 95 -13.36 11.55 17.49
C ASN A 95 -12.40 10.52 18.09
N LEU A 96 -12.24 10.52 19.42
CA LEU A 96 -11.34 9.61 20.15
C LEU A 96 -11.60 8.16 19.76
N SER A 97 -12.87 7.80 19.52
CA SER A 97 -13.24 6.47 19.05
C SER A 97 -12.62 6.15 17.68
N GLY A 98 -12.56 7.13 16.77
CA GLY A 98 -11.90 7.00 15.47
C GLY A 98 -10.39 6.78 15.60
N PHE A 99 -9.73 7.48 16.53
CA PHE A 99 -8.31 7.27 16.82
C PHE A 99 -8.03 5.84 17.33
N PHE A 100 -8.79 5.35 18.32
CA PHE A 100 -8.63 3.97 18.80
C PHE A 100 -9.00 2.94 17.74
N ALA A 101 -10.00 3.22 16.90
CA ALA A 101 -10.34 2.38 15.76
C ALA A 101 -9.17 2.26 14.76
N LEU A 102 -8.48 3.36 14.46
CA LEU A 102 -7.27 3.38 13.62
C LEU A 102 -6.14 2.53 14.22
N LEU A 103 -5.86 2.67 15.52
CA LEU A 103 -4.86 1.84 16.20
C LEU A 103 -5.23 0.35 16.17
N GLY A 104 -6.48 0.01 16.46
CA GLY A 104 -6.99 -1.36 16.37
C GLY A 104 -6.89 -1.93 14.96
N TRP A 105 -7.18 -1.12 13.94
CA TRP A 105 -7.06 -1.49 12.54
C TRP A 105 -5.61 -1.83 12.15
N THR A 106 -4.62 -1.06 12.62
CA THR A 106 -3.20 -1.40 12.36
C THR A 106 -2.77 -2.74 12.96
N LYS A 107 -3.28 -3.08 14.16
CA LYS A 107 -3.04 -4.37 14.80
C LYS A 107 -3.68 -5.52 14.02
N LYS A 108 -4.93 -5.34 13.53
CA LYS A 108 -5.60 -6.32 12.66
C LYS A 108 -4.84 -6.52 11.35
N TRP A 109 -4.29 -5.45 10.78
CA TRP A 109 -3.46 -5.50 9.57
C TRP A 109 -2.20 -6.33 9.75
N ASP A 110 -1.57 -6.27 10.93
CA ASP A 110 -0.37 -7.04 11.22
C ASP A 110 -0.60 -8.55 11.09
N LYS A 111 -1.81 -9.02 11.46
CA LYS A 111 -2.20 -10.42 11.31
C LYS A 111 -2.28 -10.87 9.85
N LYS A 112 -2.44 -9.95 8.89
CA LYS A 112 -2.53 -10.26 7.46
C LYS A 112 -1.17 -10.45 6.79
N ARG A 113 -0.06 -10.29 7.53
CA ARG A 113 1.31 -10.40 7.00
C ARG A 113 1.61 -11.75 6.35
N HIS A 114 1.07 -12.85 6.89
CA HIS A 114 1.27 -14.21 6.34
C HIS A 114 0.84 -14.35 4.87
N LYS A 115 -0.02 -13.44 4.38
CA LYS A 115 -0.39 -13.38 2.96
C LYS A 115 0.82 -13.24 2.02
N PHE A 116 1.91 -12.65 2.48
CA PHE A 116 3.12 -12.46 1.70
C PHE A 116 4.05 -13.69 1.74
N ASP A 117 3.77 -14.68 2.59
CA ASP A 117 4.62 -15.87 2.75
C ASP A 117 4.84 -16.66 1.46
N PRO A 118 3.84 -16.86 0.58
CA PRO A 118 4.05 -17.55 -0.70
C PRO A 118 5.05 -16.83 -1.63
N TYR A 119 5.33 -15.56 -1.38
CA TYR A 119 6.15 -14.69 -2.23
C TYR A 119 7.51 -14.36 -1.61
N LYS A 120 7.91 -15.03 -0.52
CA LYS A 120 9.18 -14.75 0.20
C LYS A 120 10.40 -14.67 -0.71
N LYS A 121 10.48 -15.51 -1.75
CA LYS A 121 11.61 -15.53 -2.69
C LYS A 121 11.79 -14.25 -3.51
N LYS A 122 10.74 -13.44 -3.66
CA LYS A 122 10.77 -12.16 -4.39
C LYS A 122 10.62 -10.94 -3.50
N ILE A 123 10.59 -11.13 -2.17
CA ILE A 123 10.40 -10.03 -1.23
C ILE A 123 11.75 -9.51 -0.75
N VAL A 124 11.91 -8.18 -0.80
CA VAL A 124 12.92 -7.45 -0.03
C VAL A 124 12.18 -6.59 0.98
N GLU A 125 12.37 -6.88 2.27
CA GLU A 125 11.62 -6.23 3.34
C GLU A 125 12.42 -5.10 4.00
N PHE A 126 11.71 -4.00 4.28
CA PHE A 126 12.25 -2.86 5.02
C PHE A 126 11.33 -2.43 6.15
N LYS A 127 11.92 -2.03 7.28
CA LYS A 127 11.20 -1.49 8.44
C LYS A 127 10.85 0.01 8.29
N SER A 128 11.25 0.64 7.20
CA SER A 128 11.06 2.08 6.92
C SER A 128 11.22 2.36 5.43
N ALA A 129 10.43 3.30 4.90
CA ALA A 129 10.51 3.71 3.49
C ALA A 129 11.88 4.26 3.10
N ASP A 130 12.52 5.06 3.96
CA ASP A 130 13.83 5.66 3.67
C ASP A 130 14.91 4.61 3.37
N LYS A 131 14.90 3.50 4.12
CA LYS A 131 15.81 2.37 3.88
C LYS A 131 15.52 1.66 2.56
N ALA A 132 14.24 1.49 2.22
CA ALA A 132 13.87 0.92 0.92
C ALA A 132 14.33 1.82 -0.23
N ILE A 133 14.15 3.14 -0.10
CA ILE A 133 14.59 4.12 -1.10
C ILE A 133 16.10 4.12 -1.24
N ALA A 134 16.85 4.13 -0.13
CA ALA A 134 18.31 4.07 -0.14
C ALA A 134 18.81 2.80 -0.85
N TRP A 135 18.23 1.65 -0.54
CA TRP A 135 18.58 0.39 -1.18
C TRP A 135 18.28 0.38 -2.69
N VAL A 136 17.14 0.92 -3.11
CA VAL A 136 16.82 1.04 -4.55
C VAL A 136 17.82 1.94 -5.25
N LYS A 137 18.23 3.04 -4.62
CA LYS A 137 19.25 3.93 -5.19
C LYS A 137 20.60 3.22 -5.30
N GLU A 138 21.06 2.57 -4.25
CA GLU A 138 22.36 1.87 -4.25
C GLU A 138 22.42 0.75 -5.29
N LYS A 139 21.33 -0.03 -5.44
CA LYS A 139 21.32 -1.21 -6.30
C LYS A 139 21.14 -0.89 -7.79
N TYR A 140 20.53 0.25 -8.12
CA TYR A 140 20.07 0.55 -9.47
C TYR A 140 20.40 1.97 -9.96
N SER A 141 21.20 2.73 -9.22
CA SER A 141 21.87 3.94 -9.74
C SER A 141 23.26 3.59 -10.20
#